data_AF-A0A1H6MPM9-F1
#
_entry.id   AF-A0A1H6MPM9-F1
#
_cell.length_a   1.000
_cell.length_b   1.000
_cell.length_c   1.000
_cell.angle_alpha   90.00
_cell.angle_beta   90.00
_cell.angle_gamma   90.00
#
_symmetry.space_group_name_H-M   'P 1'
#
loop_
_entity.id
_entity.type
_entity.pdbx_description
1 polymer ?
#
loop_
_entity_poly.entity_id
_entity_poly.type
_entity_poly.pdbx_seq_one_letter_code
_entity_poly.pdbx_strand_id
1 'polypeptide(L)'
;MNIEKSENKSLKVLLLVHGLITFAASIVLIFAPTVIPKTVNIHISPNEYLLCYFLGAAELSIAFLSFFARKIEDNYSLQLISTAFIVFHLSTGVLEVFALAHGLTSKIIINVLLRITISILFWHFGIYRLKRQNR
;
A
#
# COMPACT_ATOMS: atom_id res chain seq x y z
N MET A 1 23.72 7.31 17.94
CA MET A 1 23.63 8.38 16.92
C MET A 1 23.66 7.91 15.45
N ASN A 2 24.57 7.03 15.00
CA ASN A 2 24.58 6.58 13.59
C ASN A 2 23.45 5.60 13.23
N ILE A 3 23.00 4.77 14.17
CA ILE A 3 21.95 3.77 13.91
C ILE A 3 20.58 4.45 13.75
N GLU A 4 20.17 5.32 14.68
CA GLU A 4 18.87 6.04 14.64
C GLU A 4 18.66 6.84 13.36
N LYS A 5 19.69 7.59 12.91
CA LYS A 5 19.65 8.32 11.63
C LYS A 5 19.46 7.37 10.45
N SER A 6 20.05 6.17 10.48
CA SER A 6 19.89 5.18 9.42
C SER A 6 18.50 4.54 9.41
N GLU A 7 17.89 4.28 10.57
CA GLU A 7 16.58 3.62 10.65
C GLU A 7 15.47 4.53 10.15
N ASN A 8 15.53 5.82 10.50
CA ASN A 8 14.61 6.84 10.00
C ASN A 8 14.74 7.00 8.47
N LYS A 9 15.97 6.89 7.94
CA LYS A 9 16.21 6.90 6.48
C LYS A 9 15.52 5.72 5.77
N SER A 10 15.54 4.52 6.33
CA SER A 10 14.86 3.35 5.74
C SER A 10 13.35 3.55 5.64
N LEU A 11 12.69 4.03 6.70
CA LEU A 11 11.25 4.29 6.65
C LEU A 11 10.91 5.39 5.65
N LYS A 12 11.71 6.47 5.58
CA LYS A 12 11.51 7.54 4.59
C LYS A 12 11.66 7.06 3.15
N VAL A 13 12.58 6.13 2.88
CA VAL A 13 12.72 5.49 1.57
C VAL A 13 11.52 4.60 1.27
N LEU A 14 11.08 3.79 2.24
CA LEU A 14 9.89 2.94 2.09
C LEU A 14 8.66 3.78 1.75
N LEU A 15 8.41 4.86 2.50
CA LEU A 15 7.31 5.79 2.26
C LEU A 15 7.40 6.45 0.88
N LEU A 16 8.61 6.82 0.41
CA LEU A 16 8.77 7.38 -0.92
C LEU A 16 8.42 6.36 -2.01
N VAL A 17 8.97 5.14 -1.93
CA VAL A 17 8.72 4.08 -2.93
C VAL A 17 7.24 3.70 -2.93
N HIS A 18 6.65 3.51 -1.75
CA HIS A 18 5.24 3.23 -1.59
C HIS A 18 4.36 4.35 -2.19
N GLY A 19 4.68 5.61 -1.88
CA GLY A 19 3.98 6.76 -2.45
C GLY A 19 4.05 6.82 -3.97
N LEU A 20 5.21 6.55 -4.57
CA LEU A 20 5.38 6.54 -6.03
C LEU A 20 4.54 5.43 -6.69
N ILE A 21 4.57 4.21 -6.14
CA ILE A 21 3.83 3.06 -6.70
C ILE A 21 2.32 3.29 -6.58
N THR A 22 1.84 3.72 -5.41
CA THR A 22 0.41 3.99 -5.17
C THR A 22 -0.10 5.17 -6.00
N PHE A 23 0.72 6.22 -6.17
CA PHE A 23 0.40 7.33 -7.07
C PHE A 23 0.25 6.85 -8.52
N ALA A 24 1.21 6.07 -9.02
CA ALA A 24 1.14 5.51 -10.37
C ALA A 24 -0.10 4.62 -10.54
N ALA A 25 -0.40 3.76 -9.56
CA ALA A 25 -1.58 2.91 -9.57
C ALA A 25 -2.87 3.75 -9.62
N SER A 26 -2.97 4.82 -8.84
CA SER A 26 -4.10 5.75 -8.86
C SER A 26 -4.33 6.37 -10.24
N ILE A 27 -3.27 6.90 -10.86
CA ILE A 27 -3.34 7.48 -12.21
C ILE A 27 -3.85 6.42 -13.20
N VAL A 28 -3.30 5.21 -13.18
CA VAL A 28 -3.72 4.14 -14.08
C VAL A 28 -5.17 3.74 -13.83
N LEU A 29 -5.61 3.61 -12.58
CA LEU A 29 -7.00 3.23 -12.25
C LEU A 29 -8.03 4.27 -12.67
N ILE A 30 -7.66 5.56 -12.66
CA ILE A 30 -8.54 6.66 -13.05
C ILE A 30 -8.59 6.82 -14.57
N PHE A 31 -7.44 6.86 -15.23
CA PHE A 31 -7.38 7.17 -16.67
C PHE A 31 -7.46 5.94 -17.57
N ALA A 32 -7.09 4.77 -17.06
CA ALA A 32 -7.06 3.51 -17.80
C ALA A 32 -7.54 2.34 -16.93
N PRO A 33 -8.80 2.35 -16.45
CA PRO A 33 -9.32 1.48 -15.38
C PRO A 33 -9.19 -0.02 -15.66
N THR A 34 -9.04 -0.42 -16.93
CA THR A 34 -8.87 -1.83 -17.31
C THR A 34 -7.43 -2.33 -17.28
N VAL A 35 -6.42 -1.44 -17.23
CA VAL A 35 -5.01 -1.84 -17.40
C VAL A 35 -4.54 -2.74 -16.27
N ILE A 36 -4.72 -2.33 -15.00
CA ILE A 36 -4.31 -3.15 -13.84
C ILE A 36 -5.11 -4.45 -13.78
N PRO A 37 -6.46 -4.45 -13.86
CA PRO A 37 -7.25 -5.70 -13.86
C PRO A 37 -6.83 -6.68 -14.96
N LYS A 38 -6.54 -6.19 -16.18
CA LYS A 38 -6.11 -7.05 -17.31
C LYS A 38 -4.79 -7.78 -17.04
N THR A 39 -3.89 -7.23 -16.24
CA THR A 39 -2.62 -7.91 -15.89
C THR A 39 -2.85 -9.25 -15.18
N VAL A 40 -3.96 -9.35 -14.46
CA VAL A 40 -4.43 -10.55 -13.79
C VAL A 40 -5.66 -11.12 -14.47
N ASN A 41 -5.84 -10.96 -15.79
CA ASN A 41 -6.97 -11.52 -16.56
C ASN A 41 -8.38 -11.12 -16.07
N ILE A 42 -8.53 -10.06 -15.26
CA ILE A 42 -9.83 -9.56 -14.84
C ILE A 42 -10.35 -8.62 -15.92
N HIS A 43 -11.55 -8.94 -16.42
CA HIS A 43 -12.25 -8.13 -17.40
C HIS A 43 -13.28 -7.27 -16.66
N ILE A 44 -13.17 -5.96 -16.83
CA ILE A 44 -14.06 -4.98 -16.22
C ILE A 44 -14.86 -4.32 -17.35
N SER A 45 -16.18 -4.40 -17.27
CA SER A 45 -17.09 -3.68 -18.16
C SER A 45 -17.20 -2.19 -17.78
N PRO A 46 -17.62 -1.30 -18.68
CA PRO A 46 -17.74 0.13 -18.38
C PRO A 46 -18.59 0.45 -17.14
N ASN A 47 -19.63 -0.35 -16.87
CA ASN A 47 -20.50 -0.18 -15.70
C ASN A 47 -19.78 -0.45 -14.37
N GLU A 48 -18.65 -1.15 -14.40
CA GLU A 48 -17.86 -1.52 -13.23
C GLU A 48 -16.66 -0.57 -13.01
N TYR A 49 -16.42 0.39 -13.92
CA TYR A 49 -15.31 1.36 -13.80
C TYR A 49 -15.38 2.20 -12.53
N LEU A 50 -16.56 2.40 -11.97
CA LEU A 50 -16.74 3.11 -10.70
C LEU A 50 -15.89 2.48 -9.58
N LEU A 51 -15.76 1.16 -9.55
CA LEU A 51 -14.92 0.46 -8.57
C LEU A 51 -13.44 0.79 -8.75
N CYS A 52 -12.97 0.83 -10.00
CA CYS A 52 -11.61 1.25 -10.32
C CYS A 52 -11.36 2.70 -9.91
N TYR A 53 -12.32 3.59 -10.12
CA TYR A 53 -12.21 5.00 -9.73
C TYR A 53 -12.15 5.18 -8.21
N PHE A 54 -12.98 4.45 -7.45
CA PHE A 54 -12.91 4.48 -5.99
C PHE A 54 -11.59 3.92 -5.46
N LEU A 55 -11.10 2.81 -6.02
CA LEU A 55 -9.79 2.30 -5.67
C LEU A 55 -8.70 3.32 -6.04
N GLY A 56 -8.78 3.95 -7.21
CA GLY A 56 -7.86 4.98 -7.65
C GLY A 56 -7.84 6.21 -6.74
N ALA A 57 -8.99 6.63 -6.21
CA ALA A 57 -9.09 7.70 -5.22
C ALA A 57 -8.50 7.31 -3.87
N ALA A 58 -8.69 6.07 -3.43
CA ALA A 58 -8.07 5.53 -2.22
C ALA A 58 -6.54 5.50 -2.35
N GLU A 59 -6.02 4.96 -3.45
CA GLU A 59 -4.59 4.90 -3.74
C GLU A 59 -3.97 6.31 -3.84
N LEU A 60 -4.68 7.30 -4.39
CA LEU A 60 -4.22 8.70 -4.41
C LEU A 60 -4.05 9.28 -3.00
N SER A 61 -5.03 9.02 -2.14
CA SER A 61 -5.03 9.50 -0.76
C SER A 61 -3.89 8.84 0.04
N ILE A 62 -3.66 7.55 -0.19
CA ILE A 62 -2.55 6.78 0.39
C ILE A 62 -1.19 7.30 -0.11
N ALA A 63 -1.08 7.61 -1.41
CA ALA A 63 0.12 8.17 -2.00
C ALA A 63 0.46 9.52 -1.39
N PHE A 64 -0.53 10.41 -1.28
CA PHE A 64 -0.40 11.70 -0.60
C PHE A 64 0.10 11.50 0.83
N LEU A 65 -0.55 10.65 1.62
CA LEU A 65 -0.16 10.39 3.00
C LEU A 65 1.28 9.86 3.09
N SER A 66 1.68 8.99 2.16
CA SER A 66 3.03 8.43 2.09
C SER A 66 4.09 9.51 1.83
N PHE A 67 3.83 10.43 0.91
CA PHE A 67 4.77 11.52 0.62
C PHE A 67 4.94 12.47 1.78
N PHE A 68 3.85 12.85 2.44
CA PHE A 68 3.88 13.83 3.53
C PHE A 68 4.35 13.22 4.86
N ALA A 69 4.08 11.93 5.11
CA ALA A 69 4.60 11.22 6.28
C ALA A 69 6.13 11.25 6.37
N ARG A 70 6.85 11.37 5.24
CA ARG A 70 8.31 11.52 5.23
C ARG A 70 8.84 12.76 5.96
N LYS A 71 7.98 13.77 6.18
CA LYS A 71 8.32 15.01 6.88
C LYS A 71 7.94 14.97 8.37
N ILE A 72 7.24 13.93 8.81
CA ILE A 72 6.83 13.77 10.20
C ILE A 72 8.01 13.22 11.00
N GLU A 73 8.26 13.81 12.17
CA GLU A 73 9.28 13.35 13.12
C GLU A 73 8.68 12.70 14.37
N ASP A 74 7.38 12.90 14.62
CA ASP A 74 6.67 12.24 15.71
C ASP A 74 6.50 10.73 15.44
N ASN A 75 7.13 9.93 16.30
CA ASN A 75 7.11 8.48 16.20
C ASN A 75 5.71 7.90 16.36
N TYR A 76 4.84 8.51 17.17
CA TYR A 76 3.47 8.02 17.34
C TYR A 76 2.65 8.18 16.06
N SER A 77 2.71 9.35 15.43
CA SER A 77 2.05 9.62 14.15
C SER A 77 2.54 8.70 13.04
N LEU A 78 3.85 8.45 12.95
CA LEU A 78 4.42 7.52 11.98
C LEU A 78 3.96 6.07 12.21
N GLN A 79 3.83 5.65 13.47
CA GLN A 79 3.28 4.35 13.82
C GLN A 79 1.82 4.23 13.37
N LEU A 80 0.98 5.23 13.68
CA LEU A 80 -0.42 5.23 13.28
C LEU A 80 -0.60 5.16 11.75
N ILE A 81 0.18 5.96 11.00
CA ILE A 81 0.17 5.94 9.53
C ILE A 81 0.60 4.57 9.00
N SER A 82 1.68 4.00 9.57
CA SER A 82 2.16 2.67 9.18
C SER A 82 1.11 1.60 9.46
N THR A 83 0.42 1.67 10.60
CA THR A 83 -0.70 0.79 10.94
C THR A 83 -1.85 0.94 9.95
N ALA A 84 -2.22 2.16 9.57
CA ALA A 84 -3.26 2.38 8.57
C ALA A 84 -2.93 1.74 7.21
N PHE A 85 -1.68 1.86 6.75
CA PHE A 85 -1.24 1.20 5.53
C PHE A 85 -1.26 -0.33 5.63
N ILE A 86 -0.83 -0.89 6.77
CA ILE A 86 -0.91 -2.34 7.03
C ILE A 86 -2.38 -2.79 6.97
N VAL A 87 -3.28 -2.10 7.67
CA VAL A 87 -4.71 -2.46 7.70
C VAL A 87 -5.30 -2.41 6.30
N PHE A 88 -5.02 -1.37 5.52
CA PHE A 88 -5.51 -1.26 4.15
C PHE A 88 -5.01 -2.40 3.26
N HIS A 89 -3.71 -2.67 3.25
CA HIS A 89 -3.10 -3.72 2.42
C HIS A 89 -3.52 -5.13 2.82
N LEU A 90 -3.60 -5.41 4.12
CA LEU A 90 -4.08 -6.72 4.59
C LEU A 90 -5.58 -6.89 4.32
N SER A 91 -6.40 -5.85 4.50
CA SER A 91 -7.84 -5.95 4.22
C SER A 91 -8.10 -6.22 2.75
N THR A 92 -7.44 -5.48 1.85
CA THR A 92 -7.53 -5.72 0.41
C THR A 92 -6.95 -7.08 0.01
N GLY A 93 -5.87 -7.54 0.66
CA GLY A 93 -5.33 -8.89 0.46
C GLY A 93 -6.29 -10.01 0.89
N VAL A 94 -7.01 -9.84 2.00
CA VAL A 94 -8.04 -10.79 2.45
C VAL A 94 -9.19 -10.85 1.44
N LEU A 95 -9.62 -9.71 0.90
CA LEU A 95 -10.66 -9.67 -0.15
C LEU A 95 -10.22 -10.39 -1.43
N GLU A 96 -8.93 -10.31 -1.79
CA GLU A 96 -8.38 -11.03 -2.94
C GLU A 96 -8.32 -12.54 -2.72
N VAL A 97 -7.95 -12.98 -1.50
CA VAL A 97 -8.01 -14.39 -1.12
C VAL A 97 -9.46 -14.91 -1.15
N PHE A 98 -10.40 -14.11 -0.65
CA PHE A 98 -11.82 -14.43 -0.73
C PHE A 98 -12.29 -14.56 -2.19
N ALA A 99 -11.92 -13.61 -3.06
CA ALA A 99 -12.27 -13.67 -4.47
C ALA A 99 -11.63 -14.88 -5.18
N LEU A 100 -10.39 -15.23 -4.84
CA LEU A 100 -9.71 -16.45 -5.33
C LEU A 100 -10.50 -17.71 -4.96
N ALA A 101 -11.01 -17.80 -3.72
CA ALA A 101 -11.88 -18.90 -3.29
C ALA A 101 -13.21 -18.97 -4.06
N HIS A 102 -13.62 -17.89 -4.72
CA HIS A 102 -14.84 -17.80 -5.55
C HIS A 102 -14.54 -17.89 -7.06
N GLY A 103 -13.39 -18.43 -7.45
CA GLY A 103 -13.08 -18.73 -8.86
C GLY A 103 -12.38 -17.61 -9.62
N LEU A 104 -11.89 -16.57 -8.92
CA LEU A 104 -10.98 -15.61 -9.54
C LEU A 104 -9.67 -16.30 -9.96
N THR A 105 -8.99 -15.76 -10.97
CA THR A 105 -7.72 -16.31 -11.46
C THR A 105 -6.62 -16.34 -10.39
N SER A 106 -5.81 -17.40 -10.40
CA SER A 106 -4.64 -17.56 -9.52
C SER A 106 -3.53 -16.52 -9.75
N LYS A 107 -3.56 -15.78 -10.87
CA LYS A 107 -2.60 -14.68 -11.12
C LYS A 107 -2.64 -13.61 -10.04
N ILE A 108 -3.75 -13.46 -9.32
CA ILE A 108 -3.88 -12.47 -8.24
C ILE A 108 -3.02 -12.79 -7.02
N ILE A 109 -2.50 -14.02 -6.88
CA ILE A 109 -1.61 -14.43 -5.78
C ILE A 109 -0.39 -13.50 -5.69
N ILE A 110 0.16 -13.05 -6.83
CA ILE A 110 1.29 -12.11 -6.84
C ILE A 110 0.92 -10.82 -6.12
N ASN A 111 -0.31 -10.32 -6.33
CA ASN A 111 -0.77 -9.10 -5.68
C ASN A 111 -0.95 -9.29 -4.17
N VAL A 112 -1.52 -10.42 -3.74
CA VAL A 112 -1.63 -10.81 -2.33
C VAL A 112 -0.23 -10.84 -1.67
N LEU A 113 0.76 -11.46 -2.33
CA LEU A 113 2.13 -11.53 -1.82
C LEU A 113 2.78 -10.14 -1.69
N LEU A 114 2.56 -9.25 -2.66
CA LEU A 114 3.03 -7.87 -2.60
C LEU A 114 2.42 -7.13 -1.41
N ARG A 115 1.11 -7.29 -1.16
CA ARG A 115 0.40 -6.69 -0.02
C ARG A 115 0.92 -7.20 1.33
N ILE A 116 1.19 -8.50 1.44
CA ILE A 116 1.82 -9.08 2.64
C ILE A 116 3.23 -8.50 2.83
N THR A 117 4.01 -8.46 1.76
CA THR A 117 5.39 -7.95 1.80
C THR A 117 5.43 -6.49 2.26
N ILE A 118 4.64 -5.61 1.67
CA ILE A 118 4.61 -4.19 2.05
C ILE A 118 4.11 -4.01 3.49
N SER A 119 3.15 -4.83 3.94
CA SER A 119 2.66 -4.82 5.32
C SER A 119 3.74 -5.23 6.31
N ILE A 120 4.55 -6.26 6.00
CA ILE A 120 5.70 -6.66 6.82
C ILE A 120 6.74 -5.55 6.88
N LEU A 121 7.03 -4.88 5.76
CA LEU A 121 7.97 -3.77 5.72
C LEU A 121 7.50 -2.60 6.59
N PHE A 122 6.24 -2.20 6.50
CA PHE A 122 5.68 -1.15 7.36
C PHE A 122 5.62 -1.57 8.84
N TRP A 123 5.33 -2.83 9.13
CA TRP A 123 5.38 -3.33 10.50
C TRP A 123 6.81 -3.25 11.05
N HIS A 124 7.80 -3.69 10.28
CA HIS A 124 9.18 -3.70 10.70
C HIS A 124 9.75 -2.29 10.88
N PHE A 125 9.68 -1.45 9.86
CA PHE A 125 10.28 -0.11 9.89
C PHE A 125 9.41 0.93 10.61
N GLY A 126 8.10 0.84 10.47
CA GLY A 126 7.14 1.82 10.99
C GLY A 126 6.59 1.52 12.39
N ILE A 127 6.66 0.26 12.87
CA ILE A 127 6.18 -0.11 14.21
C ILE A 127 7.32 -0.62 15.08
N TYR A 128 7.95 -1.73 14.69
CA TYR A 128 8.93 -2.42 15.52
C TYR A 128 10.17 -1.56 15.80
N ARG A 129 10.78 -0.99 14.75
CA ARG A 129 11.98 -0.14 14.92
C ARG A 129 11.68 1.17 15.65
N LEU A 130 10.59 1.87 15.32
CA LEU A 130 10.23 3.11 16.02
C LEU A 130 9.93 2.88 17.51
N LYS A 131 9.27 1.78 17.88
CA LYS A 131 9.05 1.43 19.29
C LYS A 131 10.35 1.15 20.04
N ARG A 132 11.35 0.56 19.37
CA ARG A 132 12.66 0.30 19.95
C ARG A 132 13.46 1.58 20.23
N GLN A 133 13.26 2.63 19.45
CA GLN A 133 13.91 3.93 19.66
C GLN A 133 13.31 4.72 20.83
N ASN A 134 12.04 4.47 21.16
CA ASN A 134 11.35 5.12 22.29
C ASN A 134 11.59 4.43 23.64
N ARG A 135 12.41 3.38 23.70
CA ARG A 135 12.76 2.63 24.91
C ARG A 135 14.22 2.87 25.25
#